data_AF-L8FUE8-F1
#
_entry.id   AF-L8FUE8-F1
#
_cell.length_a   1.000
_cell.length_b   1.000
_cell.length_c   1.000
_cell.angle_alpha   90.00
_cell.angle_beta   90.00
_cell.angle_gamma   90.00
#
_symmetry.space_group_name_H-M   'P 1'
#
loop_
_entity.id
_entity.type
_entity.pdbx_description
1 polymer ?
#
loop_
_entity_poly.entity_id
_entity_poly.type
_entity_poly.pdbx_seq_one_letter_code
_entity_poly.pdbx_strand_id
1 'polypeptide(L)'
;MAISNFLNPVEESIVEDEGALNHDEILQEIISEHLEVPEEEEEEEEEVLQPLVPTIQAARNALNILIEFAESSGDIKTGHLRAIESLDQELEALDQNGRMQRTLDNWLT
;
A
#
# COMPACT_ATOMS: atom_id res chain seq x y z
N MET A 1 -43.67 5.47 -32.06
CA MET A 1 -44.65 5.35 -30.96
C MET A 1 -44.37 6.45 -29.97
N ALA A 2 -45.38 7.10 -29.39
CA ALA A 2 -45.20 7.87 -28.17
C ALA A 2 -46.55 7.87 -27.47
N ILE A 3 -46.80 7.08 -26.42
CA ILE A 3 -46.44 7.33 -25.00
C ILE A 3 -46.94 8.70 -24.48
N SER A 4 -47.44 9.59 -25.34
CA SER A 4 -47.76 10.99 -24.99
C SER A 4 -48.99 11.16 -24.08
N ASN A 5 -49.76 10.09 -23.84
CA ASN A 5 -50.84 10.04 -22.83
C ASN A 5 -50.47 9.19 -21.60
N PHE A 6 -49.27 8.62 -21.55
CA PHE A 6 -48.73 7.92 -20.37
C PHE A 6 -47.89 8.83 -19.48
N LEU A 7 -47.56 10.05 -19.94
CA LEU A 7 -46.64 10.97 -19.28
C LEU A 7 -47.30 12.12 -18.52
N ASN A 8 -48.62 12.11 -18.35
CA ASN A 8 -49.29 13.02 -17.42
C ASN A 8 -50.37 12.27 -16.62
N PRO A 9 -49.98 11.49 -15.59
CA PRO A 9 -50.92 11.23 -14.50
C PRO A 9 -51.31 12.57 -13.86
N VAL A 10 -52.62 12.78 -13.69
CA VAL A 10 -53.18 13.97 -13.03
C VAL A 10 -52.57 14.09 -11.63
N GLU A 11 -52.08 15.28 -11.29
CA GLU A 11 -51.47 15.64 -10.01
C GLU A 11 -52.26 15.06 -8.83
N GLU A 12 -51.68 14.07 -8.16
CA GLU A 12 -52.09 13.72 -6.81
C GLU A 12 -51.41 14.76 -5.90
N SER A 13 -52.20 15.72 -5.43
CA SER A 13 -51.75 16.78 -4.53
C SER A 13 -51.32 16.16 -3.20
N ILE A 14 -50.03 15.88 -3.07
CA ILE A 14 -49.39 15.58 -1.79
C ILE A 14 -49.42 16.90 -1.03
N VAL A 15 -50.24 16.96 0.01
CA VAL A 15 -50.21 18.06 0.97
C VAL A 15 -48.88 17.93 1.71
N GLU A 16 -47.88 18.70 1.30
CA GLU A 16 -46.67 18.91 2.09
C GLU A 16 -47.06 19.61 3.38
N ASP A 17 -46.98 18.88 4.49
CA ASP A 17 -47.00 19.45 5.83
C ASP A 17 -45.64 20.14 6.04
N GLU A 18 -45.58 21.45 5.80
CA GLU A 18 -44.39 22.33 5.92
C GLU A 18 -43.87 22.48 7.37
N GLY A 19 -43.91 21.41 8.18
CA GLY A 19 -43.51 21.45 9.59
C GLY A 19 -42.81 20.20 10.12
N ALA A 20 -42.70 19.13 9.33
CA ALA A 20 -41.94 17.94 9.72
C ALA A 20 -40.54 18.02 9.10
N LEU A 21 -39.51 18.16 9.94
CA LEU A 21 -38.11 18.00 9.51
C LEU A 21 -38.00 16.72 8.68
N ASN A 22 -37.38 16.83 7.51
CA ASN A 22 -37.24 15.69 6.60
C ASN A 22 -36.55 14.55 7.36
N HIS A 23 -37.03 13.32 7.18
CA HIS A 23 -36.48 12.16 7.90
C HIS A 23 -34.96 12.02 7.73
N ASP A 24 -34.44 12.48 6.58
CA ASP A 24 -33.02 12.55 6.26
C ASP A 24 -32.24 13.58 7.10
N GLU A 25 -32.87 14.68 7.52
CA GLU A 25 -32.23 15.68 8.40
C GLU A 25 -32.11 15.15 9.84
N ILE A 26 -33.15 14.46 10.31
CA ILE A 26 -33.16 13.82 11.65
C ILE A 26 -32.07 12.75 11.72
N LEU A 27 -31.92 11.95 10.66
CA LEU A 27 -30.88 10.92 10.60
C LEU A 27 -29.47 11.53 10.59
N GLN A 28 -29.27 12.67 9.92
CA GLN A 28 -27.97 13.36 9.94
C GLN A 28 -27.62 13.92 11.31
N GLU A 29 -28.59 14.48 12.03
CA GLU A 29 -28.40 14.98 13.40
C GLU A 29 -27.96 13.86 14.34
N ILE A 30 -28.65 12.72 14.30
CA ILE A 30 -28.32 11.54 15.13
C ILE A 30 -26.92 10.99 14.80
N ILE A 31 -26.56 10.92 13.52
CA ILE A 31 -25.23 10.47 13.08
C ILE A 31 -24.16 11.42 13.61
N SER A 32 -24.40 12.74 13.54
CA SER A 32 -23.44 13.74 14.02
C SER A 32 -23.28 13.75 15.54
N GLU A 33 -24.34 13.43 16.29
CA GLU A 33 -24.30 13.34 17.76
C GLU A 33 -23.54 12.10 18.26
N HIS A 34 -23.48 11.02 17.47
CA HIS A 34 -22.81 9.76 17.81
C HIS A 34 -21.45 9.54 17.14
N LEU A 35 -21.07 10.37 16.16
CA LEU A 35 -19.67 10.51 15.77
C LEU A 35 -19.00 11.40 16.82
N GLU A 36 -18.66 10.80 17.96
CA GLU A 36 -17.62 11.33 18.82
C GLU A 36 -16.39 11.55 17.91
N VAL A 37 -16.08 12.81 17.61
CA VAL A 37 -14.76 13.19 17.13
C VAL A 37 -13.88 12.95 18.34
N PRO A 38 -13.00 11.93 18.36
CA PRO A 38 -11.96 11.97 19.36
C PRO A 38 -11.09 13.17 18.99
N GLU A 39 -11.13 14.21 19.82
CA GLU A 39 -9.98 15.10 19.95
C GLU A 39 -8.84 14.20 20.47
N GLU A 40 -8.18 13.50 19.54
CA GLU A 40 -6.91 12.86 19.82
C GLU A 40 -5.92 14.01 19.91
N GLU A 41 -5.57 14.32 21.16
CA GLU A 41 -4.34 14.99 21.52
C GLU A 41 -3.24 14.52 20.55
N GLU A 42 -2.52 15.47 19.97
CA GLU A 42 -1.31 15.20 19.17
C GLU A 42 -0.28 14.49 20.10
N GLU A 43 -0.50 13.21 20.38
CA GLU A 43 0.59 12.30 20.64
C GLU A 43 1.42 12.39 19.37
N GLU A 44 2.58 13.03 19.46
CA GLU A 44 3.65 12.87 18.50
C GLU A 44 3.86 11.36 18.40
N GLU A 45 3.15 10.72 17.48
CA GLU A 45 3.48 9.41 16.97
C GLU A 45 4.91 9.61 16.47
N GLU A 46 5.90 9.27 17.31
CA GLU A 46 7.22 8.93 16.83
C GLU A 46 6.92 7.88 15.77
N GLU A 47 6.89 8.29 14.50
CA GLU A 47 6.78 7.39 13.36
C GLU A 47 7.86 6.37 13.60
N VAL A 48 7.47 5.20 14.12
CA VAL A 48 8.39 4.11 14.35
C VAL A 48 8.80 3.71 12.95
N LEU A 49 9.91 4.30 12.48
CA LEU A 49 10.50 4.00 11.19
C LEU A 49 10.75 2.51 11.21
N GLN A 50 9.82 1.75 10.61
CA GLN A 50 9.95 0.31 10.52
C GLN A 50 11.31 0.04 9.90
N PRO A 51 12.15 -0.83 10.49
CA PRO A 51 13.48 -1.06 9.96
C PRO A 51 13.32 -1.51 8.51
N LEU A 52 13.78 -0.66 7.57
CA LEU A 52 13.69 -0.93 6.15
C LEU A 52 14.44 -2.23 5.90
N VAL A 53 13.69 -3.31 5.62
CA VAL A 53 14.29 -4.61 5.35
C VAL A 53 15.18 -4.41 4.12
N PRO A 54 16.49 -4.66 4.23
CA PRO A 54 17.41 -4.39 3.13
C PRO A 54 17.00 -5.22 1.92
N THR A 55 16.90 -4.55 0.77
CA THR A 55 16.56 -5.22 -0.49
C THR A 55 17.72 -6.09 -0.94
N ILE A 56 17.43 -7.12 -1.76
CA ILE A 56 18.48 -7.96 -2.36
C ILE A 56 19.50 -7.10 -3.13
N GLN A 57 19.04 -6.06 -3.81
CA GLN A 57 19.92 -5.13 -4.52
C GLN A 57 20.84 -4.35 -3.55
N ALA A 58 20.33 -3.92 -2.40
CA ALA A 58 21.14 -3.26 -1.38
C ALA A 58 22.21 -4.20 -0.81
N ALA A 59 21.87 -5.48 -0.58
CA ALA A 59 22.82 -6.49 -0.13
C ALA A 59 23.93 -6.73 -1.17
N ARG A 60 23.59 -6.86 -2.46
CA ARG A 60 24.56 -7.03 -3.55
C ARG A 60 25.49 -5.83 -3.71
N ASN A 61 24.94 -4.61 -3.63
CA ASN A 61 25.76 -3.40 -3.66
C ASN A 61 26.77 -3.37 -2.50
N ALA A 62 26.36 -3.77 -1.29
CA ALA A 62 27.26 -3.85 -0.16
C ALA A 62 28.37 -4.91 -0.36
N LEU A 63 28.06 -6.06 -0.95
CA LEU A 63 29.06 -7.08 -1.27
C LEU A 63 30.07 -6.58 -2.31
N ASN A 64 29.61 -5.88 -3.35
CA ASN A 64 30.50 -5.31 -4.37
C ASN A 64 31.50 -4.31 -3.75
N ILE A 65 31.03 -3.41 -2.88
CA ILE A 65 31.91 -2.49 -2.14
C ILE A 65 32.94 -3.26 -1.31
N LEU A 66 32.52 -4.36 -0.69
CA LEU A 66 33.37 -5.17 0.17
C LEU A 66 34.41 -5.96 -0.66
N ILE A 67 34.05 -6.43 -1.85
CA ILE A 67 34.97 -7.05 -2.82
C ILE A 67 36.00 -6.01 -3.29
N GLU A 68 35.57 -4.82 -3.72
CA GLU A 68 36.48 -3.75 -4.15
C GLU A 68 37.47 -3.34 -3.04
N PHE A 69 36.97 -3.27 -1.79
CA PHE A 69 37.82 -3.05 -0.63
C PHE A 69 38.80 -4.21 -0.38
N ALA A 70 38.34 -5.46 -0.49
CA ALA A 70 39.18 -6.64 -0.32
C ALA A 70 40.32 -6.69 -1.35
N GLU A 71 40.00 -6.39 -2.61
CA GLU A 71 40.93 -6.37 -3.72
C GLU A 71 41.97 -5.25 -3.59
N SER A 72 41.55 -4.06 -3.12
CA SER A 72 42.44 -2.92 -2.95
C SER A 72 43.32 -2.99 -1.69
N SER A 73 42.80 -3.57 -0.60
CA SER A 73 43.55 -3.69 0.66
C SER A 73 44.58 -4.82 0.63
N GLY A 74 44.35 -5.90 -0.11
CA GLY A 74 45.25 -7.07 -0.20
C GLY A 74 45.46 -7.83 1.11
N ASP A 75 44.85 -7.38 2.21
CA ASP A 75 45.00 -7.91 3.57
C ASP A 75 43.95 -9.00 3.86
N ILE A 76 42.88 -9.05 3.07
CA ILE A 76 41.82 -10.04 3.18
C ILE A 76 42.30 -11.38 2.61
N LYS A 77 42.19 -12.44 3.42
CA LYS A 77 42.54 -13.79 2.99
C LYS A 77 41.70 -14.20 1.79
N THR A 78 42.34 -14.83 0.81
CA THR A 78 41.70 -15.34 -0.42
C THR A 78 40.47 -16.22 -0.17
N GLY A 79 40.45 -16.97 0.93
CA GLY A 79 39.30 -17.78 1.33
C GLY A 79 38.06 -16.95 1.71
N HIS A 80 38.25 -15.78 2.34
CA HIS A 80 37.14 -14.88 2.67
C HIS A 80 36.61 -14.19 1.41
N LEU A 81 37.51 -13.73 0.52
CA LEU A 81 37.13 -13.15 -0.77
C LEU A 81 36.28 -14.13 -1.60
N ARG A 82 36.73 -15.39 -1.72
CA ARG A 82 35.95 -16.44 -2.41
C ARG A 82 34.58 -16.71 -1.75
N ALA A 83 34.50 -16.65 -0.42
CA ALA A 83 33.23 -16.83 0.27
C ALA A 83 32.25 -15.67 -0.02
N ILE A 84 32.76 -14.44 -0.09
CA ILE A 84 31.98 -13.24 -0.43
C ILE A 84 31.49 -13.33 -1.88
N GLU A 85 32.34 -13.71 -2.83
CA GLU A 85 31.95 -13.92 -4.24
C GLU A 85 30.87 -15.01 -4.37
N SER A 86 31.00 -16.11 -3.62
CA SER A 86 30.00 -17.17 -3.61
C SER A 86 28.64 -16.67 -3.10
N LEU A 87 28.64 -15.77 -2.11
CA LEU A 87 27.43 -15.19 -1.57
C LEU A 87 26.73 -14.26 -2.58
N ASP A 88 27.49 -13.46 -3.34
CA ASP A 88 26.92 -12.60 -4.38
C ASP A 88 26.25 -13.43 -5.49
N GLN A 89 26.87 -14.54 -5.90
CA GLN A 89 26.29 -15.48 -6.87
C GLN A 89 24.99 -16.10 -6.38
N GLU A 90 24.91 -16.47 -5.10
CA GLU A 90 23.70 -17.03 -4.50
C GLU A 90 22.56 -15.99 -4.44
N LEU A 91 22.87 -14.75 -4.07
CA LEU A 91 21.89 -13.66 -4.09
C LEU A 91 21.40 -13.34 -5.50
N GLU A 92 22.28 -13.42 -6.50
CA GLU A 92 21.89 -13.26 -7.90
C GLU A 92 20.92 -14.35 -8.35
N ALA A 93 21.20 -15.60 -8.02
CA ALA A 93 20.30 -16.72 -8.33
C ALA A 93 18.93 -16.53 -7.65
N LEU A 94 18.91 -16.04 -6.40
CA LEU A 94 17.68 -15.77 -5.66
C LEU A 94 16.85 -14.65 -6.31
N ASP A 95 17.47 -13.57 -6.77
CA ASP A 95 16.79 -12.50 -7.50
C ASP A 95 16.22 -12.99 -8.84
N GLN A 96 17.00 -13.77 -9.61
CA GLN A 96 16.54 -14.35 -10.88
C GLN A 96 15.34 -15.29 -10.66
N ASN A 97 15.39 -16.13 -9.64
CA ASN A 97 14.30 -17.04 -9.29
C ASN A 97 13.03 -16.28 -8.87
N GLY A 98 13.16 -15.23 -8.05
CA GLY A 98 12.03 -14.38 -7.66
C GLY A 98 11.38 -13.68 -8.85
N ARG A 99 12.16 -13.25 -9.85
CA ARG A 99 11.64 -12.65 -11.09
C ARG A 99 10.89 -13.68 -11.95
N MET A 100 11.42 -14.90 -12.06
CA MET A 100 10.74 -15.98 -12.78
C MET A 100 9.39 -16.33 -12.13
N GLN A 101 9.35 -16.44 -10.80
CA GLN A 101 8.12 -16.73 -10.07
C GLN A 101 7.04 -15.67 -10.29
N ARG A 102 7.39 -14.38 -10.17
CA ARG A 102 6.45 -13.27 -10.47
C ARG A 102 5.91 -13.31 -11.90
N THR A 103 6.75 -13.74 -12.85
CA THR A 103 6.32 -13.87 -14.24
C THR A 103 5.30 -14.99 -14.41
N LEU A 104 5.49 -16.11 -13.72
CA LEU A 104 4.53 -17.23 -13.69
C LEU A 104 3.22 -16.85 -12.98
N ASP A 105 3.31 -16.16 -11.85
CA ASP A 105 2.14 -15.69 -11.09
C ASP A 105 1.27 -14.75 -11.95
N ASN A 106 1.90 -13.88 -12.75
CA ASN A 106 1.21 -13.00 -13.69
C ASN A 106 0.57 -13.72 -14.90
N TRP A 107 0.98 -14.96 -15.20
CA TRP A 107 0.39 -15.76 -16.29
C TRP A 107 -0.81 -16.59 -15.84
N LEU A 108 -0.90 -16.90 -14.54
CA LEU A 108 -1.94 -17.75 -13.96
C LEU A 108 -3.18 -16.97 -13.46
N THR A 109 -3.15 -15.63 -13.52
CA THR A 109 -4.24 -14.73 -13.12
C THR A 109 -4.90 -14.10 -14.34
#